data_AF-A0A257V7E2-F1
#
_entry.id   AF-A0A257V7E2-F1
#
_cell.length_a   1.000
_cell.length_b   1.000
_cell.length_c   1.000
_cell.angle_alpha   90.00
_cell.angle_beta   90.00
_cell.angle_gamma   90.00
#
_symmetry.space_group_name_H-M   'P 1'
#
loop_
_entity.id
_entity.type
_entity.pdbx_description
1 polymer ?
#
loop_
_entity_poly.entity_id
_entity_poly.type
_entity_poly.pdbx_seq_one_letter_code
_entity_poly.pdbx_strand_id
1 'polypeptide(L)'
;MSEAAWWRHLRGDPTRFLLGDDEPGVVWRALTTLLGRPPDSPAVVRARLAARETGTAAGLLAQQNPFGYWGSPVAYGARWGGTAWHVIALAALGADPEDPRAGRAAEKLLESLQPRAGGFSAARGRPPSPCFTAEVCAALARFGFAHNPRVREAVAWLAERNGGVGGWSCPELRHLVAGACPIACVAALRFL
;
A
#
# COMPACT_ATOMS: atom_id res chain seq x y z
N MET A 1 20.94 20.43 -9.19
CA MET A 1 20.34 19.11 -8.88
C MET A 1 20.92 18.63 -7.57
N SER A 2 20.15 18.60 -6.48
CA SER A 2 20.62 17.89 -5.29
C SER A 2 20.58 16.40 -5.63
N GLU A 3 21.73 15.78 -5.84
CA GLU A 3 21.83 14.32 -5.82
C GLU A 3 21.33 13.83 -4.45
N ALA A 4 20.53 12.78 -4.45
CA ALA A 4 20.06 12.22 -3.20
C ALA A 4 21.28 11.64 -2.46
N ALA A 5 21.52 12.06 -1.20
CA ALA A 5 22.77 11.79 -0.48
C ALA A 5 23.14 10.30 -0.36
N TRP A 6 22.14 9.42 -0.44
CA TRP A 6 22.31 7.97 -0.42
C TRP A 6 23.05 7.40 -1.64
N TRP A 7 23.02 8.10 -2.78
CA TRP A 7 23.70 7.68 -4.02
C TRP A 7 25.20 7.50 -3.87
N ARG A 8 25.84 8.26 -2.98
CA ARG A 8 27.29 8.22 -2.75
C ARG A 8 27.77 6.88 -2.17
N HIS A 9 26.86 6.05 -1.68
CA HIS A 9 27.16 4.72 -1.13
C HIS A 9 26.95 3.58 -2.13
N LEU A 10 26.46 3.87 -3.35
CA LEU A 10 26.26 2.86 -4.38
C LEU A 10 27.52 2.67 -5.22
N ARG A 11 27.63 1.48 -5.83
CA ARG A 11 28.74 1.14 -6.75
C ARG A 11 28.51 1.62 -8.18
N GLY A 12 27.38 2.29 -8.47
CA GLY A 12 27.02 2.76 -9.81
C GLY A 12 25.70 3.51 -9.81
N ASP A 13 25.36 4.12 -10.95
CA ASP A 13 24.12 4.87 -11.16
C ASP A 13 22.93 3.92 -11.34
N PRO A 14 21.96 3.89 -10.41
CA PRO A 14 20.80 3.01 -10.50
C PRO A 14 19.69 3.58 -11.40
N THR A 15 19.84 4.80 -11.91
CA THR A 15 18.78 5.56 -12.57
C THR A 15 18.22 4.84 -13.79
N ARG A 16 19.08 4.18 -14.59
CA ARG A 16 18.64 3.37 -15.74
C ARG A 16 17.67 2.26 -15.35
N PHE A 17 17.91 1.62 -14.20
CA PHE A 17 17.05 0.56 -13.68
C PHE A 17 15.78 1.13 -13.03
N LEU A 18 15.93 2.18 -12.21
CA LEU A 18 14.82 2.77 -11.47
C LEU A 18 13.82 3.54 -12.34
N LEU A 19 14.30 4.14 -13.43
CA LEU A 19 13.51 4.99 -14.33
C LEU A 19 13.28 4.34 -15.70
N GLY A 20 13.31 3.01 -15.78
CA GLY A 20 12.91 2.28 -16.99
C GLY A 20 11.43 2.48 -17.29
N ASP A 21 11.08 2.63 -18.57
CA ASP A 21 9.76 3.10 -18.99
C ASP A 21 8.63 2.04 -18.90
N ASP A 22 8.96 0.78 -18.65
CA ASP A 22 8.00 -0.34 -18.66
C ASP A 22 6.98 -0.29 -17.50
N GLU A 23 7.33 0.38 -16.39
CA GLU A 23 6.47 0.50 -15.21
C GLU A 23 6.35 1.95 -14.72
N PRO A 24 5.50 2.78 -15.37
CA PRO A 24 5.43 4.22 -15.07
C PRO A 24 5.05 4.55 -13.62
N GLY A 25 4.25 3.70 -12.97
CA GLY A 25 3.92 3.84 -11.55
C GLY A 25 5.14 3.66 -10.64
N VAL A 26 6.02 2.70 -10.98
CA VAL A 26 7.30 2.50 -10.27
C VAL A 26 8.24 3.67 -10.52
N VAL A 27 8.32 4.16 -11.77
CA VAL A 27 9.09 5.38 -12.10
C VAL A 27 8.61 6.57 -11.28
N TRP A 28 7.29 6.80 -11.22
CA TRP A 28 6.69 7.86 -10.43
C TRP A 28 7.06 7.75 -8.94
N ARG A 29 6.98 6.54 -8.37
CA ARG A 29 7.37 6.26 -6.99
C ARG A 29 8.86 6.50 -6.77
N ALA A 30 9.73 6.11 -7.70
CA ALA A 30 11.16 6.34 -7.61
C ALA A 30 11.48 7.85 -7.62
N LEU A 31 10.89 8.60 -8.56
CA LEU A 31 11.08 10.05 -8.67
C LEU A 31 10.69 10.80 -7.39
N THR A 32 9.54 10.46 -6.81
CA THR A 32 9.01 11.15 -5.63
C THR A 32 9.62 10.67 -4.32
N THR A 33 9.72 9.36 -4.12
CA THR A 33 10.11 8.77 -2.82
C THR A 33 11.63 8.63 -2.67
N LEU A 34 12.34 8.24 -3.73
CA LEU A 34 13.79 7.98 -3.66
C LEU A 34 14.60 9.22 -4.07
N LEU A 35 14.13 9.94 -5.08
CA LEU A 35 14.85 11.08 -5.68
C LEU A 35 14.33 12.44 -5.19
N GLY A 36 13.28 12.46 -4.38
CA GLY A 36 12.73 13.67 -3.75
C GLY A 36 12.32 14.74 -4.76
N ARG A 37 11.89 14.36 -5.96
CA ARG A 37 11.50 15.32 -6.99
C ARG A 37 10.19 16.01 -6.62
N PRO A 38 10.04 17.31 -6.91
CA PRO A 38 8.80 18.03 -6.68
C PRO A 38 7.61 17.37 -7.41
N PRO A 39 6.42 17.35 -6.79
CA PRO A 39 5.22 16.70 -7.35
C PRO A 39 4.76 17.33 -8.68
N ASP A 40 5.05 18.61 -8.89
CA ASP A 40 4.74 19.40 -10.08
C ASP A 40 5.82 19.33 -11.17
N SER A 41 6.94 18.63 -10.92
CA SER A 41 7.99 18.51 -11.92
C SER A 41 7.49 17.74 -13.16
N PRO A 42 7.87 18.14 -14.39
CA PRO A 42 7.34 17.51 -15.61
C PRO A 42 7.55 15.99 -15.67
N ALA A 43 8.66 15.48 -15.14
CA ALA A 43 8.92 14.03 -15.09
C ALA A 43 7.96 13.29 -14.15
N VAL A 44 7.67 13.86 -12.97
CA VAL A 44 6.73 13.27 -11.99
C VAL A 44 5.32 13.27 -12.54
N VAL A 45 4.87 14.40 -13.12
CA VAL A 45 3.53 14.50 -13.72
C VAL A 45 3.36 13.52 -14.88
N ARG A 46 4.34 13.43 -15.79
CA ARG A 46 4.30 12.48 -16.91
C ARG A 46 4.21 11.03 -16.44
N ALA A 47 5.10 10.61 -15.52
CA ALA A 47 5.10 9.24 -15.01
C ALA A 47 3.79 8.90 -14.28
N ARG A 48 3.27 9.83 -13.48
CA ARG A 48 1.99 9.67 -12.77
C ARG A 48 0.81 9.49 -13.72
N LEU A 49 0.70 10.33 -14.75
CA LEU A 49 -0.37 10.21 -15.73
C LEU A 49 -0.25 8.94 -16.57
N ALA A 50 0.97 8.58 -16.99
CA ALA A 50 1.24 7.33 -17.72
C ALA A 50 0.85 6.09 -16.89
N ALA A 51 1.00 6.13 -15.56
CA ALA A 51 0.60 5.05 -14.66
C ALA A 51 -0.92 4.79 -14.63
N ARG A 52 -1.74 5.73 -15.12
CA ARG A 52 -3.19 5.52 -15.31
C ARG A 52 -3.49 4.70 -16.57
N GLU A 53 -2.62 4.77 -17.56
CA GLU A 53 -2.88 4.24 -18.90
C GLU A 53 -2.11 2.95 -19.19
N THR A 54 -0.90 2.81 -18.65
CA THR A 54 0.04 1.72 -18.98
C THR A 54 0.71 1.13 -17.74
N GLY A 55 1.41 0.01 -17.92
CA GLY A 55 2.07 -0.72 -16.83
C GLY A 55 1.12 -1.60 -16.02
N THR A 56 1.68 -2.27 -15.00
CA THR A 56 0.93 -3.27 -14.23
C THR A 56 -0.20 -2.65 -13.41
N ALA A 57 0.00 -1.45 -12.86
CA ALA A 57 -1.05 -0.75 -12.10
C ALA A 57 -2.29 -0.47 -12.96
N ALA A 58 -2.11 0.08 -14.17
CA ALA A 58 -3.21 0.32 -15.09
C ALA A 58 -3.91 -0.98 -15.51
N GLY A 59 -3.15 -2.04 -15.77
CA GLY A 59 -3.68 -3.37 -16.09
C GLY A 59 -4.53 -3.98 -14.96
N LEU A 60 -4.14 -3.78 -13.70
CA LEU A 60 -4.95 -4.20 -12.54
C LEU A 60 -6.22 -3.36 -12.40
N LEU A 61 -6.12 -2.03 -12.56
CA LEU A 61 -7.28 -1.13 -12.53
C LEU A 61 -8.29 -1.45 -13.63
N ALA A 62 -7.84 -1.87 -14.81
CA ALA A 62 -8.72 -2.28 -15.91
C ALA A 62 -9.53 -3.55 -15.61
N GLN A 63 -9.06 -4.40 -14.69
CA GLN A 63 -9.77 -5.60 -14.23
C GLN A 63 -10.79 -5.30 -13.11
N GLN A 64 -10.84 -4.06 -12.61
CA GLN A 64 -11.82 -3.66 -11.60
C GLN A 64 -13.23 -3.81 -12.17
N ASN A 65 -14.11 -4.47 -11.42
CA ASN A 65 -15.51 -4.55 -11.83
C ASN A 65 -16.22 -3.18 -11.71
N PRO A 66 -17.41 -3.01 -12.32
CA PRO A 66 -18.16 -1.74 -12.28
C PRO A 66 -18.51 -1.25 -10.87
N PHE A 67 -18.50 -2.14 -9.87
CA PHE A 67 -18.78 -1.83 -8.46
C PHE A 67 -17.53 -1.53 -7.63
N GLY A 68 -16.36 -1.43 -8.26
CA GLY A 68 -15.13 -0.98 -7.62
C GLY A 68 -14.31 -2.08 -6.92
N TYR A 69 -14.56 -3.36 -7.16
CA TYR A 69 -13.86 -4.45 -6.46
C TYR A 69 -13.34 -5.57 -7.36
N TRP A 70 -12.56 -6.48 -6.76
CA TRP A 70 -12.06 -7.71 -7.39
C TRP A 70 -12.53 -8.92 -6.59
N GLY A 71 -12.78 -10.03 -7.29
CA GLY A 71 -13.28 -11.25 -6.67
C GLY A 71 -14.68 -11.06 -6.10
N SER A 72 -14.82 -11.24 -4.78
CA SER A 72 -16.12 -11.22 -4.09
C SER A 72 -16.12 -10.21 -2.94
N PRO A 73 -17.21 -9.44 -2.73
CA PRO A 73 -17.27 -8.42 -1.68
C PRO A 73 -17.31 -9.03 -0.27
N VAL A 74 -17.68 -10.30 -0.14
CA VAL A 74 -17.64 -11.03 1.14
C VAL A 74 -16.29 -11.70 1.41
N ALA A 75 -15.46 -11.85 0.37
CA ALA A 75 -14.13 -12.46 0.42
C ALA A 75 -13.03 -11.44 0.07
N TYR A 76 -13.18 -10.19 0.49
CA TYR A 76 -12.29 -9.07 0.14
C TYR A 76 -10.82 -9.31 0.51
N GLY A 77 -10.51 -10.10 1.55
CA GLY A 77 -9.14 -10.43 1.95
C GLY A 77 -8.64 -11.78 1.44
N ALA A 78 -9.39 -12.45 0.55
CA ALA A 78 -8.94 -13.68 -0.11
C ALA A 78 -7.58 -13.44 -0.78
N ARG A 79 -6.57 -14.22 -0.37
CA ARG A 79 -5.19 -14.00 -0.80
C ARG A 79 -5.09 -14.05 -2.32
N TRP A 80 -4.50 -13.01 -2.90
CA TRP A 80 -4.28 -12.80 -4.35
C TRP A 80 -5.52 -12.59 -5.22
N GLY A 81 -6.74 -12.86 -4.72
CA GLY A 81 -7.98 -12.68 -5.50
C GLY A 81 -8.92 -11.59 -4.97
N GLY A 82 -8.78 -11.22 -3.70
CA GLY A 82 -9.66 -10.25 -3.04
C GLY A 82 -9.23 -8.80 -3.27
N THR A 83 -10.19 -7.89 -3.15
CA THR A 83 -10.01 -6.43 -3.24
C THR A 83 -8.88 -5.89 -2.38
N ALA A 84 -8.69 -6.40 -1.16
CA ALA A 84 -7.64 -5.93 -0.26
C ALA A 84 -6.25 -6.10 -0.87
N TRP A 85 -5.98 -7.25 -1.48
CA TRP A 85 -4.69 -7.54 -2.11
C TRP A 85 -4.48 -6.74 -3.39
N HIS A 86 -5.54 -6.48 -4.15
CA HIS A 86 -5.47 -5.59 -5.31
C HIS A 86 -5.16 -4.16 -4.89
N VAL A 87 -5.83 -3.64 -3.86
CA VAL A 87 -5.56 -2.29 -3.31
C VAL A 87 -4.12 -2.18 -2.79
N ILE A 88 -3.62 -3.19 -2.06
CA ILE A 88 -2.22 -3.23 -1.61
C ILE A 88 -1.26 -3.26 -2.80
N ALA A 89 -1.53 -4.09 -3.81
CA ALA A 89 -0.70 -4.19 -5.01
C ALA A 89 -0.67 -2.87 -5.80
N LEU A 90 -1.82 -2.24 -6.01
CA LEU A 90 -1.94 -0.94 -6.68
C LEU A 90 -1.10 0.13 -5.95
N ALA A 91 -1.16 0.17 -4.63
CA ALA A 91 -0.38 1.08 -3.83
C ALA A 91 1.14 0.83 -3.93
N ALA A 92 1.55 -0.44 -4.00
CA ALA A 92 2.94 -0.83 -4.17
C ALA A 92 3.48 -0.54 -5.58
N LEU A 93 2.66 -0.72 -6.60
CA LEU A 93 2.98 -0.50 -8.02
C LEU A 93 2.91 0.98 -8.42
N GLY A 94 2.54 1.88 -7.52
CA GLY A 94 2.46 3.31 -7.80
C GLY A 94 1.26 3.69 -8.66
N ALA A 95 0.10 3.10 -8.41
CA ALA A 95 -1.15 3.61 -8.95
C ALA A 95 -1.37 5.06 -8.50
N ASP A 96 -1.81 5.92 -9.43
CA ASP A 96 -2.07 7.32 -9.14
C ASP A 96 -3.24 7.46 -8.15
N PRO A 97 -3.05 8.12 -6.99
CA PRO A 97 -4.11 8.33 -6.02
C PRO A 97 -5.25 9.22 -6.51
N GLU A 98 -5.01 10.02 -7.56
CA GLU A 98 -6.05 10.83 -8.20
C GLU A 98 -6.81 10.06 -9.30
N ASP A 99 -6.50 8.78 -9.55
CA ASP A 99 -7.31 7.94 -10.43
C ASP A 99 -8.64 7.55 -9.75
N PRO A 100 -9.80 7.88 -10.33
CA PRO A 100 -11.10 7.55 -9.73
C PRO A 100 -11.31 6.04 -9.46
N ARG A 101 -10.66 5.16 -10.23
CA ARG A 101 -10.72 3.70 -10.01
C ARG A 101 -10.05 3.31 -8.70
N ALA A 102 -8.93 3.95 -8.34
CA ALA A 102 -8.23 3.72 -7.08
C ALA A 102 -9.06 4.21 -5.89
N GLY A 103 -9.68 5.40 -6.01
CA GLY A 103 -10.61 5.92 -5.01
C GLY A 103 -11.79 4.99 -4.74
N ARG A 104 -12.48 4.53 -5.80
CA ARG A 104 -13.58 3.56 -5.67
C ARG A 104 -13.14 2.24 -5.03
N ALA A 105 -11.93 1.76 -5.36
CA ALA A 105 -11.38 0.55 -4.75
C ALA A 105 -11.17 0.71 -3.24
N ALA A 106 -10.60 1.85 -2.83
CA ALA A 106 -10.35 2.16 -1.43
C ALA A 106 -11.66 2.31 -0.63
N GLU A 107 -12.65 3.00 -1.17
CA GLU A 107 -13.99 3.10 -0.59
C GLU A 107 -14.63 1.74 -0.45
N LYS A 108 -14.62 0.94 -1.53
CA LYS A 108 -15.24 -0.38 -1.54
C LYS A 108 -14.57 -1.34 -0.57
N LEU A 109 -13.25 -1.26 -0.44
CA LEU A 109 -12.50 -2.01 0.56
C LEU A 109 -12.91 -1.57 1.96
N LEU A 110 -12.99 -0.27 2.25
CA LEU A 110 -13.45 0.24 3.53
C LEU A 110 -14.85 -0.28 3.87
N GLU A 111 -15.82 -0.19 2.96
CA GLU A 111 -17.18 -0.77 3.15
C GLU A 111 -17.14 -2.25 3.55
N SER A 112 -16.23 -3.01 2.94
CA SER A 112 -16.10 -4.46 3.13
C SER A 112 -15.39 -4.81 4.43
N LEU A 113 -14.40 -3.99 4.83
CA LEU A 113 -13.70 -4.11 6.09
C LEU A 113 -14.69 -3.93 7.24
N GLN A 114 -14.48 -4.69 8.32
CA GLN A 114 -15.16 -4.46 9.59
C GLN A 114 -14.07 -4.30 10.65
N PRO A 115 -13.85 -3.10 11.22
CA PRO A 115 -13.01 -2.97 12.39
C PRO A 115 -13.74 -3.66 13.54
N ARG A 116 -13.39 -4.92 13.80
CA ARG A 116 -13.79 -5.62 15.01
C ARG A 116 -12.66 -5.41 16.00
N ALA A 117 -12.90 -4.59 17.04
CA ALA A 117 -11.89 -4.20 18.02
C ALA A 117 -10.70 -3.43 17.41
N GLY A 118 -10.97 -2.34 16.67
CA GLY A 118 -9.97 -1.41 16.16
C GLY A 118 -9.23 -1.83 14.89
N GLY A 119 -8.68 -3.06 14.83
CA GLY A 119 -7.89 -3.54 13.69
C GLY A 119 -8.68 -4.18 12.53
N PHE A 120 -8.00 -4.50 11.44
CA PHE A 120 -8.56 -5.17 10.26
C PHE A 120 -8.24 -6.67 10.18
N SER A 121 -9.13 -7.41 9.53
CA SER A 121 -9.02 -8.85 9.30
C SER A 121 -9.21 -9.18 7.82
N ALA A 122 -8.53 -10.23 7.34
CA ALA A 122 -8.65 -10.70 5.97
C ALA A 122 -9.98 -11.44 5.69
N ALA A 123 -10.71 -11.84 6.74
CA ALA A 123 -11.98 -12.55 6.60
C ALA A 123 -12.95 -12.21 7.74
N ARG A 124 -14.25 -12.25 7.43
CA ARG A 124 -15.31 -12.09 8.44
C ARG A 124 -15.17 -13.17 9.52
N GLY A 125 -15.35 -12.78 10.78
CA GLY A 125 -15.27 -13.69 11.94
C GLY A 125 -13.85 -14.04 12.39
N ARG A 126 -12.80 -13.61 11.69
CA ARG A 126 -11.41 -13.75 12.17
C ARG A 126 -10.96 -12.54 12.99
N PRO A 127 -10.11 -12.73 14.01
CA PRO A 127 -9.53 -11.62 14.77
C PRO A 127 -8.63 -10.77 13.86
N PRO A 128 -8.48 -9.46 14.15
CA PRO A 128 -7.58 -8.61 13.40
C PRO A 128 -6.12 -9.06 13.45
N SER A 129 -5.41 -8.88 12.34
CA SER A 129 -4.00 -9.24 12.18
C SER A 129 -3.13 -7.99 12.00
N PRO A 130 -2.04 -7.81 12.77
CA PRO A 130 -1.18 -6.64 12.65
C PRO A 130 -0.62 -6.40 11.24
N CYS A 131 -0.15 -7.45 10.55
CA CYS A 131 0.42 -7.31 9.21
C CYS A 131 -0.62 -6.89 8.17
N PHE A 132 -1.81 -7.49 8.23
CA PHE A 132 -2.90 -7.15 7.31
C PHE A 132 -3.40 -5.73 7.57
N THR A 133 -3.60 -5.36 8.84
CA THR A 133 -3.98 -3.99 9.22
C THR A 133 -2.96 -2.98 8.71
N ALA A 134 -1.67 -3.22 8.94
CA ALA A 134 -0.62 -2.29 8.54
C ALA A 134 -0.52 -2.15 7.00
N GLU A 135 -0.60 -3.24 6.23
CA GLU A 135 -0.56 -3.12 4.76
C GLU A 135 -1.81 -2.41 4.20
N VAL A 136 -3.00 -2.76 4.70
CA VAL A 136 -4.26 -2.14 4.26
C VAL A 136 -4.29 -0.66 4.59
N CYS A 137 -3.95 -0.27 5.82
CA CYS A 137 -3.87 1.13 6.17
C CYS A 137 -2.86 1.85 5.23
N ALA A 138 -1.72 1.22 4.86
CA ALA A 138 -0.63 1.89 4.13
C ALA A 138 -1.03 2.15 2.69
N ALA A 139 -1.81 1.23 2.13
CA ALA A 139 -2.43 1.39 0.83
C ALA A 139 -3.51 2.48 0.87
N LEU A 140 -4.41 2.44 1.85
CA LEU A 140 -5.48 3.43 1.99
C LEU A 140 -4.93 4.85 2.21
N ALA A 141 -3.88 5.02 3.03
CA ALA A 141 -3.22 6.31 3.24
C ALA A 141 -2.68 6.89 1.93
N ARG A 142 -2.04 6.05 1.08
CA ARG A 142 -1.56 6.46 -0.25
C ARG A 142 -2.69 6.95 -1.15
N PHE A 143 -3.88 6.36 -1.04
CA PHE A 143 -5.06 6.77 -1.79
C PHE A 143 -5.86 7.90 -1.14
N GLY A 144 -5.28 8.64 -0.18
CA GLY A 144 -5.91 9.81 0.43
C GLY A 144 -6.82 9.52 1.63
N PHE A 145 -6.91 8.28 2.08
CA PHE A 145 -7.78 7.87 3.19
C PHE A 145 -7.08 7.87 4.56
N ALA A 146 -5.89 8.49 4.68
CA ALA A 146 -5.13 8.53 5.93
C ALA A 146 -5.93 9.13 7.11
N HIS A 147 -6.77 10.12 6.83
CA HIS A 147 -7.61 10.77 7.84
C HIS A 147 -9.00 10.12 8.01
N ASN A 148 -9.30 9.04 7.27
CA ASN A 148 -10.55 8.32 7.45
C ASN A 148 -10.64 7.77 8.89
N PRO A 149 -11.75 7.95 9.61
CA PRO A 149 -11.87 7.53 11.00
C PRO A 149 -11.51 6.06 11.24
N ARG A 150 -11.85 5.17 10.31
CA ARG A 150 -11.61 3.72 10.42
C ARG A 150 -10.13 3.38 10.22
N VAL A 151 -9.45 4.12 9.34
CA VAL A 151 -7.99 3.99 9.16
C VAL A 151 -7.27 4.51 10.40
N ARG A 152 -7.70 5.63 10.97
CA ARG A 152 -7.13 6.18 12.21
C ARG A 152 -7.32 5.26 13.41
N GLU A 153 -8.51 4.66 13.56
CA GLU A 153 -8.79 3.68 14.61
C GLU A 153 -7.89 2.45 14.47
N ALA A 154 -7.72 1.94 13.25
CA ALA A 154 -6.83 0.82 12.97
C ALA A 154 -5.34 1.14 13.22
N VAL A 155 -4.91 2.37 12.95
CA VAL A 155 -3.56 2.85 13.27
C VAL A 155 -3.38 3.00 14.79
N ALA A 156 -4.37 3.55 15.51
CA ALA A 156 -4.34 3.64 16.97
C ALA A 156 -4.26 2.23 17.60
N TRP A 157 -5.04 1.29 17.09
CA TRP A 157 -4.99 -0.10 17.50
C TRP A 157 -3.61 -0.75 17.26
N LEU A 158 -2.93 -0.42 16.15
CA LEU A 158 -1.55 -0.87 15.91
C LEU A 158 -0.57 -0.28 16.92
N ALA A 159 -0.73 0.99 17.28
CA ALA A 159 0.13 1.72 18.21
C ALA A 159 -0.06 1.24 19.67
N GLU A 160 -1.29 0.98 20.10
CA GLU A 160 -1.62 0.47 21.44
C GLU A 160 -1.07 -0.96 21.66
N ARG A 161 -0.90 -1.75 20.59
CA ARG A 161 -0.35 -3.12 20.67
C ARG A 161 1.17 -3.19 20.92
N ASN A 162 1.87 -2.06 21.01
CA ASN A 162 3.31 -1.98 21.32
C ASN A 162 3.62 -2.21 22.82
N GLY A 163 3.14 -3.31 23.42
CA GLY A 163 3.17 -3.50 24.88
C GLY A 163 3.93 -4.72 25.43
N GLY A 164 4.67 -5.49 24.63
CA GLY A 164 5.45 -6.63 25.16
C GLY A 164 6.29 -7.36 24.11
N VAL A 165 7.14 -8.29 24.57
CA VAL A 165 7.95 -9.18 23.71
C VAL A 165 7.01 -9.87 22.70
N GLY A 166 6.99 -9.43 21.45
CA GLY A 166 6.04 -9.90 20.42
C GLY A 166 4.89 -8.96 20.02
N GLY A 167 5.00 -7.64 20.24
CA GLY A 167 3.95 -6.62 20.01
C GLY A 167 3.16 -6.66 18.68
N TRP A 168 3.74 -7.19 17.60
CA TRP A 168 3.01 -7.48 16.35
C TRP A 168 3.15 -8.94 15.93
N SER A 169 2.92 -9.90 16.83
CA SER A 169 3.01 -11.32 16.49
C SER A 169 2.04 -11.66 15.33
N CYS A 170 2.56 -12.29 14.28
CA CYS A 170 1.78 -12.79 13.16
C CYS A 170 1.76 -14.33 13.24
N PRO A 171 0.60 -14.99 13.43
CA PRO A 171 0.54 -16.44 13.53
C PRO A 171 1.14 -17.17 12.32
N GLU A 172 1.10 -16.54 11.15
CA GLU A 172 1.63 -17.08 9.91
C GLU A 172 3.16 -17.00 9.84
N LEU A 173 3.78 -15.99 10.46
CA LEU A 173 5.24 -15.77 10.44
C LEU A 173 5.92 -16.08 11.77
N ARG A 174 5.18 -16.54 12.78
CA ARG A 174 5.70 -16.90 14.12
C ARG A 174 6.83 -17.93 14.10
N HIS A 175 6.96 -18.67 13.01
CA HIS A 175 8.01 -19.69 12.81
C HIS A 175 9.31 -19.12 12.21
N LEU A 176 9.26 -17.90 11.65
CA LEU A 176 10.41 -17.22 11.03
C LEU A 176 10.97 -16.09 11.91
N VAL A 177 10.13 -15.52 12.78
CA VAL A 177 10.52 -14.44 13.67
C VAL A 177 9.96 -14.68 15.08
N ALA A 178 10.84 -14.65 16.08
CA ALA A 178 10.47 -14.83 17.49
C ALA A 178 9.82 -13.58 18.13
N GLY A 179 9.61 -12.51 17.35
CA GLY A 179 9.18 -11.20 17.84
C GLY A 179 8.11 -10.53 16.97
N ALA A 180 8.25 -9.22 16.75
CA ALA A 180 7.31 -8.44 15.93
C ALA A 180 7.30 -8.90 14.47
N CYS A 181 6.14 -8.88 13.82
CA CYS A 181 6.01 -9.21 12.42
C CYS A 181 6.75 -8.17 11.56
N PRO A 182 7.73 -8.56 10.74
CA PRO A 182 8.51 -7.64 9.92
C PRO A 182 7.65 -6.92 8.88
N ILE A 183 6.59 -7.57 8.38
CA ILE A 183 5.63 -6.94 7.46
C ILE A 183 4.91 -5.80 8.17
N ALA A 184 4.46 -6.01 9.42
CA ALA A 184 3.83 -4.94 10.19
C ALA A 184 4.82 -3.79 10.45
N CYS A 185 6.07 -4.08 10.79
CA CYS A 185 7.10 -3.05 10.99
C CYS A 185 7.37 -2.22 9.74
N VAL A 186 7.63 -2.88 8.61
CA VAL A 186 7.90 -2.19 7.34
C VAL A 186 6.68 -1.41 6.87
N ALA A 187 5.50 -2.00 6.99
CA ALA A 187 4.26 -1.32 6.61
C ALA A 187 4.02 -0.11 7.51
N ALA A 188 4.21 -0.21 8.83
CA ALA A 188 4.10 0.91 9.78
C ALA A 188 5.05 2.07 9.44
N LEU A 189 6.28 1.79 9.00
CA LEU A 189 7.22 2.83 8.54
C LEU A 189 6.76 3.55 7.27
N ARG A 190 5.84 2.97 6.48
CA ARG A 190 5.29 3.63 5.27
C ARG A 190 4.21 4.67 5.61
N PHE A 191 3.86 4.84 6.89
CA PHE A 191 2.87 5.82 7.37
C PHE A 191 3.44 6.97 8.18
N LEU A 192 4.60 6.76 8.78
CA LEU A 192 5.34 7.78 9.54
C LEU A 192 6.07 8.70 8.56
#